data_AF-A0A6C1MSZ9-F1
#
_entry.id   AF-A0A6C1MSZ9-F1
#
_cell.length_a   1.000
_cell.length_b   1.000
_cell.length_c   1.000
_cell.angle_alpha   90.00
_cell.angle_beta   90.00
_cell.angle_gamma   90.00
#
_symmetry.space_group_name_H-M   'P 1'
#
loop_
_entity.id
_entity.type
_entity.pdbx_description
1 polymer ?
#
loop_
_entity_poly.entity_id
_entity_poly.type
_entity_poly.pdbx_seq_one_letter_code
_entity_poly.pdbx_strand_id
1 'polypeptide(L)'
;MIDVYTSPTPNGHKVTVALEEMQLPYNVIGVDLSKNAQKTPEFLKLNPNGRIPVIVDRDNDDFVVFESGAILVYLAELSGQFLPKDPKQRSVALQWVMFQMGGVGPMMGQANVFFRYFPEKIPAAIERYQNECRRLFEVLDTRLGEAQYLAGDQYSIADMATWPWVRTYKWSGVNLEGLVHLRRWMDELQQRPACQKGVKLPGAMPDPSEMIRHAQKMVVR
;
A
#
# COMPACT_ATOMS: atom_id res chain seq x y z
N MET A 1 -17.51 7.46 -11.81
CA MET A 1 -17.61 6.50 -10.70
C MET A 1 -16.44 5.54 -10.84
N ILE A 2 -15.75 5.22 -9.75
CA ILE A 2 -14.56 4.36 -9.80
C ILE A 2 -14.92 2.92 -9.41
N ASP A 3 -14.72 1.95 -10.29
CA ASP A 3 -14.69 0.55 -9.89
C ASP A 3 -13.28 0.21 -9.40
N VAL A 4 -13.14 -0.32 -8.18
CA VAL A 4 -11.84 -0.73 -7.61
C VAL A 4 -11.79 -2.24 -7.41
N TYR A 5 -10.93 -2.90 -8.18
CA TYR A 5 -10.62 -4.31 -8.06
C TYR A 5 -9.49 -4.50 -7.05
N THR A 6 -9.80 -5.09 -5.90
CA THR A 6 -8.87 -5.10 -4.76
C THR A 6 -9.03 -6.31 -3.84
N SER A 7 -8.10 -6.47 -2.91
CA SER A 7 -8.06 -7.51 -1.87
C SER A 7 -7.55 -6.87 -0.57
N PRO A 8 -7.84 -7.44 0.62
CA PRO A 8 -7.52 -6.82 1.91
C PRO A 8 -6.01 -6.91 2.22
N THR A 9 -5.21 -6.13 1.49
CA THR A 9 -3.74 -6.14 1.48
C THR A 9 -3.22 -4.70 1.57
N PRO A 10 -1.96 -4.47 2.02
CA PRO A 10 -1.39 -3.13 2.05
C PRO A 10 -1.53 -2.35 0.74
N ASN A 11 -1.25 -2.97 -0.42
CA ASN A 11 -1.38 -2.30 -1.71
C ASN A 11 -2.83 -1.95 -2.06
N GLY A 12 -3.78 -2.84 -1.78
CA GLY A 12 -5.20 -2.57 -1.97
C GLY A 12 -5.70 -1.43 -1.09
N HIS A 13 -5.27 -1.41 0.17
CA HIS A 13 -5.68 -0.40 1.14
C HIS A 13 -5.17 1.01 0.81
N LYS A 14 -4.06 1.17 0.07
CA LYS A 14 -3.63 2.49 -0.41
C LYS A 14 -4.76 3.18 -1.19
N VAL A 15 -5.39 2.42 -2.10
CA VAL A 15 -6.40 2.93 -3.02
C VAL A 15 -7.73 3.14 -2.32
N THR A 16 -8.16 2.20 -1.47
CA THR A 16 -9.43 2.37 -0.74
C THR A 16 -9.36 3.50 0.29
N VAL A 17 -8.21 3.71 0.95
CA VAL A 17 -8.00 4.86 1.82
C VAL A 17 -8.04 6.16 1.01
N ALA A 18 -7.38 6.21 -0.16
CA ALA A 18 -7.41 7.40 -1.01
C ALA A 18 -8.83 7.74 -1.51
N LEU A 19 -9.61 6.74 -1.94
CA LEU A 19 -11.00 6.94 -2.36
C LEU A 19 -11.87 7.49 -1.23
N GLU A 20 -11.70 6.99 -0.01
CA GLU A 20 -12.39 7.51 1.19
C GLU A 20 -11.96 8.94 1.55
N GLU A 21 -10.66 9.26 1.47
CA GLU A 21 -10.15 10.61 1.74
C GLU A 21 -10.65 11.63 0.72
N MET A 22 -10.66 11.26 -0.55
CA MET A 22 -11.07 12.12 -1.67
C MET A 22 -12.59 12.20 -1.83
N GLN A 23 -13.35 11.36 -1.11
CA GLN A 23 -14.81 11.26 -1.19
C GLN A 23 -15.30 11.02 -2.62
N LEU A 24 -14.51 10.29 -3.41
CA LEU A 24 -14.89 9.90 -4.77
C LEU A 24 -15.93 8.78 -4.69
N PRO A 25 -16.98 8.77 -5.54
CA PRO A 25 -17.91 7.66 -5.59
C PRO A 25 -17.24 6.42 -6.19
N TYR A 26 -17.26 5.30 -5.47
CA TYR A 26 -16.62 4.07 -5.91
C TYR A 26 -17.42 2.83 -5.56
N ASN A 27 -17.19 1.77 -6.32
CA ASN A 27 -17.71 0.42 -6.08
C ASN A 27 -16.53 -0.54 -5.89
N VAL A 28 -16.63 -1.39 -4.86
CA VAL A 28 -15.54 -2.30 -4.48
C VAL A 28 -15.79 -3.69 -5.06
N ILE A 29 -14.84 -4.16 -5.86
CA ILE A 29 -14.86 -5.48 -6.47
C ILE A 29 -13.77 -6.33 -5.81
N GLY A 30 -14.20 -7.26 -4.95
CA GLY A 30 -13.30 -8.16 -4.25
C GLY A 30 -12.64 -9.17 -5.19
N VAL A 31 -11.32 -9.20 -5.21
CA VAL A 31 -10.52 -10.18 -5.97
C VAL A 31 -10.00 -11.24 -5.00
N ASP A 32 -10.39 -12.49 -5.22
CA ASP A 32 -9.96 -13.62 -4.39
C ASP A 32 -8.60 -14.15 -4.86
N LEU A 33 -7.53 -13.68 -4.20
CA LEU A 33 -6.16 -14.08 -4.50
C LEU A 33 -5.91 -15.57 -4.22
N SER A 34 -6.67 -16.19 -3.31
CA SER A 34 -6.53 -17.62 -3.01
C SER A 34 -6.91 -18.51 -4.19
N LYS A 35 -7.85 -18.04 -5.02
CA LYS A 35 -8.33 -18.70 -6.22
C LYS A 35 -7.59 -18.29 -7.49
N ASN A 36 -6.53 -17.47 -7.36
CA ASN A 36 -5.83 -16.85 -8.50
C ASN A 36 -6.75 -16.02 -9.41
N ALA A 37 -7.78 -15.37 -8.87
CA ALA A 37 -8.70 -14.55 -9.66
C ALA A 37 -7.99 -13.42 -10.43
N GLN A 38 -6.87 -12.92 -9.91
CA GLN A 38 -6.01 -11.93 -10.57
C GLN A 38 -5.26 -12.46 -11.81
N LYS A 39 -5.37 -13.76 -12.10
CA LYS A 39 -4.71 -14.42 -13.23
C LYS A 39 -5.69 -14.91 -14.30
N THR A 40 -7.00 -14.65 -14.15
CA THR A 40 -7.98 -15.03 -15.19
C THR A 40 -7.81 -14.16 -16.43
N PRO A 41 -8.19 -14.63 -17.62
CA PRO A 41 -8.12 -13.84 -18.85
C PRO A 41 -8.85 -12.49 -18.74
N GLU A 42 -9.97 -12.44 -18.01
CA GLU A 42 -10.76 -11.22 -17.82
C GLU A 42 -9.99 -10.19 -16.98
N PHE A 43 -9.35 -10.61 -15.89
CA PHE A 43 -8.54 -9.70 -15.08
C PHE A 43 -7.27 -9.26 -15.80
N LEU A 44 -6.63 -10.16 -16.56
CA LEU A 44 -5.41 -9.84 -17.30
C LEU A 44 -5.63 -8.81 -18.42
N LYS A 45 -6.86 -8.69 -18.94
CA LYS A 45 -7.23 -7.57 -19.85
C LYS A 45 -7.20 -6.22 -19.14
N LEU A 46 -7.46 -6.17 -17.83
CA LEU A 46 -7.39 -4.95 -17.03
C LEU A 46 -5.96 -4.65 -16.58
N ASN A 47 -5.23 -5.69 -16.14
CA ASN A 47 -3.84 -5.55 -15.73
C ASN A 47 -3.01 -6.76 -16.20
N PRO A 48 -2.11 -6.59 -17.19
CA PRO A 48 -1.30 -7.67 -17.72
C PRO A 48 -0.30 -8.23 -16.69
N ASN A 49 0.06 -7.47 -15.64
CA ASN A 49 0.86 -7.97 -14.52
C ASN A 49 0.07 -8.99 -13.66
N GLY A 50 -1.26 -8.97 -13.74
CA GLY A 50 -2.15 -9.83 -12.96
C GLY A 50 -1.94 -9.64 -11.46
N ARG A 51 -2.01 -8.39 -11.00
CA ARG A 51 -1.93 -8.00 -9.59
C ARG A 51 -3.00 -6.95 -9.27
N ILE A 52 -3.45 -6.95 -8.01
CA ILE A 52 -4.25 -5.86 -7.44
C ILE A 52 -3.34 -4.77 -6.85
N PRO A 53 -3.86 -3.55 -6.63
CA PRO A 53 -5.16 -3.04 -7.08
C PRO A 53 -5.18 -2.64 -8.55
N VAL A 54 -6.39 -2.56 -9.10
CA VAL A 54 -6.72 -1.97 -10.41
C VAL A 54 -7.96 -1.11 -10.24
N ILE A 55 -8.05 0.02 -10.93
CA ILE A 55 -9.30 0.78 -11.04
C ILE A 55 -9.77 0.86 -12.50
N VAL A 56 -11.08 1.03 -12.66
CA VAL A 56 -11.72 1.42 -13.91
C VAL A 56 -12.51 2.69 -13.65
N ASP A 57 -12.17 3.76 -14.35
CA ASP A 57 -12.92 5.01 -14.30
C ASP A 57 -14.08 4.97 -15.28
N ARG A 58 -15.28 4.71 -14.76
CA ARG A 58 -16.50 4.56 -15.57
C ARG A 58 -16.96 5.85 -16.23
N ASP A 59 -16.49 7.01 -15.75
CA ASP A 59 -16.89 8.31 -16.31
C ASP A 59 -15.90 8.80 -17.38
N ASN A 60 -14.82 8.04 -17.63
CA ASN A 60 -13.76 8.40 -18.56
C ASN A 60 -13.49 7.21 -19.51
N ASP A 61 -14.49 6.87 -20.32
CA ASP A 61 -14.41 5.81 -21.35
C ASP A 61 -13.89 4.45 -20.83
N ASP A 62 -14.31 4.07 -19.61
CA ASP A 62 -13.84 2.87 -18.91
C ASP A 62 -12.30 2.79 -18.79
N PHE A 63 -11.63 3.93 -18.60
CA PHE A 63 -10.17 4.01 -18.53
C PHE A 63 -9.62 3.19 -17.36
N VAL A 64 -8.70 2.27 -17.68
CA VAL A 64 -8.14 1.32 -16.72
C VAL A 64 -6.78 1.82 -16.21
N VAL A 65 -6.59 1.82 -14.88
CA VAL A 65 -5.32 2.16 -14.24
C VAL A 65 -4.89 1.05 -13.29
N PHE A 66 -3.69 0.52 -13.49
CA PHE A 66 -3.04 -0.43 -12.59
C PHE A 66 -1.75 0.17 -11.99
N GLU A 67 -1.17 -0.52 -11.01
CA GLU A 67 -0.12 -0.04 -10.10
C GLU A 67 -0.62 0.97 -9.07
N SER A 68 -0.53 0.61 -7.78
CA SER A 68 -1.09 1.43 -6.70
C SER A 68 -0.55 2.87 -6.65
N GLY A 69 0.72 3.09 -7.02
CA GLY A 69 1.28 4.45 -7.09
C GLY A 69 0.69 5.28 -8.24
N ALA A 70 0.50 4.67 -9.42
CA ALA A 70 -0.12 5.34 -10.55
C ALA A 70 -1.59 5.65 -10.29
N ILE A 71 -2.31 4.71 -9.67
CA ILE A 71 -3.71 4.91 -9.24
C ILE A 71 -3.82 6.09 -8.27
N LEU A 72 -2.94 6.20 -7.27
CA LEU A 72 -2.95 7.32 -6.35
C LEU A 72 -2.73 8.67 -7.04
N VAL A 73 -1.80 8.73 -7.99
CA VAL A 73 -1.57 9.95 -8.79
C VAL A 73 -2.81 10.29 -9.62
N TYR A 74 -3.39 9.30 -10.31
CA TYR A 74 -4.61 9.48 -11.11
C TYR A 74 -5.77 10.02 -10.27
N LEU A 75 -6.06 9.41 -9.12
CA LEU A 75 -7.15 9.84 -8.25
C LEU A 75 -6.90 11.22 -7.64
N ALA A 76 -5.65 11.56 -7.31
CA ALA A 76 -5.28 12.89 -6.83
C ALA A 76 -5.47 13.97 -7.89
N GLU A 77 -5.14 13.67 -9.16
CA GLU A 77 -5.36 14.57 -10.28
C GLU A 77 -6.85 14.73 -10.60
N LEU A 78 -7.59 13.62 -10.63
CA LEU A 78 -9.03 13.60 -10.86
C LEU A 78 -9.80 14.41 -9.80
N SER A 79 -9.44 14.25 -8.53
CA SER A 79 -10.10 14.95 -7.41
C SER A 79 -9.55 16.35 -7.15
N GLY A 80 -8.34 16.65 -7.64
CA GLY A 80 -7.61 17.87 -7.30
C GLY A 80 -7.10 17.92 -5.84
N GLN A 81 -7.05 16.79 -5.14
CA GLN A 81 -6.73 16.69 -3.71
C GLN A 81 -5.44 15.88 -3.46
N PHE A 82 -4.78 16.12 -2.31
CA PHE A 82 -3.66 15.33 -1.77
C PHE A 82 -2.39 15.20 -2.63
N LEU A 83 -2.29 15.99 -3.71
CA LEU A 83 -1.08 16.16 -4.51
C LEU A 83 -0.92 17.65 -4.85
N PRO A 84 0.12 18.33 -4.34
CA PRO A 84 0.32 19.76 -4.58
C PRO A 84 0.40 20.12 -6.06
N LYS A 85 -0.07 21.33 -6.41
CA LYS A 85 0.05 21.90 -7.76
C LYS A 85 1.37 22.64 -7.99
N ASP A 86 1.98 23.16 -6.92
CA ASP A 86 3.32 23.74 -6.99
C ASP A 86 4.31 22.67 -7.49
N PRO A 87 5.10 22.93 -8.55
CA PRO A 87 5.96 21.91 -9.14
C PRO A 87 6.99 21.31 -8.16
N LYS A 88 7.51 22.11 -7.22
CA LYS A 88 8.51 21.64 -6.25
C LYS A 88 7.86 20.75 -5.21
N GLN A 89 6.78 21.20 -4.60
CA GLN A 89 6.05 20.40 -3.60
C GLN A 89 5.45 19.13 -4.21
N ARG A 90 4.96 19.21 -5.45
CA ARG A 90 4.52 18.04 -6.22
C ARG A 90 5.65 17.04 -6.39
N SER A 91 6.84 17.51 -6.78
CA SER A 91 8.02 16.66 -6.90
C SER A 91 8.37 15.97 -5.58
N VAL A 92 8.35 16.70 -4.47
CA VAL A 92 8.61 16.13 -3.13
C VAL A 92 7.60 15.01 -2.80
N ALA A 93 6.30 15.24 -3.01
CA ALA A 93 5.30 14.20 -2.80
C ALA A 93 5.55 12.96 -3.66
N LEU A 94 5.86 13.15 -4.95
CA LEU A 94 6.14 12.04 -5.87
C LEU A 94 7.43 11.30 -5.52
N GLN A 95 8.47 11.97 -5.01
CA GLN A 95 9.69 11.32 -4.53
C GLN A 95 9.37 10.33 -3.40
N TRP A 96 8.52 10.71 -2.44
CA TRP A 96 8.12 9.82 -1.35
C TRP A 96 7.16 8.70 -1.80
N VAL A 97 6.30 8.95 -2.79
CA VAL A 97 5.54 7.86 -3.45
C VAL A 97 6.50 6.86 -4.09
N MET A 98 7.53 7.32 -4.79
CA MET A 98 8.51 6.43 -5.44
C MET A 98 9.40 5.71 -4.41
N PHE A 99 9.78 6.37 -3.31
CA PHE A 99 10.46 5.73 -2.19
C PHE A 99 9.64 4.56 -1.63
N GLN A 100 8.33 4.74 -1.50
CA GLN A 100 7.42 3.68 -1.09
C GLN A 100 7.34 2.56 -2.14
N MET A 101 7.13 2.90 -3.40
CA MET A 101 6.92 1.94 -4.48
C MET A 101 8.16 1.13 -4.84
N GLY A 102 9.36 1.71 -4.73
CA GLY A 102 10.64 1.07 -5.01
C GLY A 102 11.36 0.51 -3.77
N GLY A 103 11.04 1.01 -2.57
CA GLY A 103 11.70 0.64 -1.32
C GLY A 103 10.77 -0.09 -0.34
N VAL A 104 9.97 0.68 0.40
CA VAL A 104 9.17 0.16 1.54
C VAL A 104 8.30 -1.02 1.14
N GLY A 105 7.49 -0.89 0.08
CA GLY A 105 6.57 -1.93 -0.35
C GLY A 105 7.29 -3.22 -0.77
N PRO A 106 8.22 -3.17 -1.74
CA PRO A 106 8.97 -4.33 -2.17
C PRO A 106 9.74 -5.02 -1.03
N MET A 107 10.48 -4.26 -0.20
CA MET A 107 11.33 -4.83 0.85
C MET A 107 10.51 -5.45 1.98
N MET A 108 9.43 -4.81 2.42
CA MET A 108 8.51 -5.42 3.40
C MET A 108 7.77 -6.63 2.82
N GLY A 109 7.48 -6.62 1.52
CA GLY A 109 6.96 -7.79 0.80
C GLY A 109 7.91 -8.98 0.90
N GLN A 110 9.20 -8.78 0.64
CA GLN A 110 10.21 -9.83 0.78
C GLN A 110 10.40 -10.27 2.24
N ALA A 111 10.40 -9.34 3.19
CA ALA A 111 10.43 -9.68 4.61
C ALA A 111 9.26 -10.62 4.98
N ASN A 112 8.03 -10.32 4.53
CA ASN A 112 6.87 -11.19 4.74
C ASN A 112 7.06 -12.57 4.10
N VAL A 113 7.58 -12.62 2.87
CA VAL A 113 7.85 -13.88 2.15
C VAL A 113 8.80 -14.74 2.96
N PHE A 114 10.02 -14.31 3.22
CA PHE A 114 11.01 -15.16 3.90
C PHE A 114 10.67 -15.41 5.38
N PHE A 115 10.04 -14.44 6.05
CA PHE A 115 9.72 -14.57 7.47
C PHE A 115 8.50 -15.48 7.73
N ARG A 116 7.50 -15.50 6.83
CA ARG A 116 6.23 -16.21 7.08
C ARG A 116 5.80 -17.21 6.03
N TYR A 117 6.14 -17.00 4.77
CA TYR A 117 5.49 -17.70 3.66
C TYR A 117 6.40 -18.66 2.90
N PHE A 118 7.71 -18.42 2.89
CA PHE A 118 8.65 -19.32 2.24
C PHE A 118 8.67 -20.66 2.99
N PRO A 119 8.66 -21.83 2.31
CA PRO A 119 8.58 -23.13 2.97
C PRO A 119 9.75 -23.39 3.91
N GLU A 120 10.93 -22.91 3.53
CA GLU A 120 12.17 -23.07 4.28
C GLU A 120 12.53 -21.78 5.04
N LYS A 121 13.13 -21.94 6.22
CA LYS A 121 13.71 -20.80 6.94
C LYS A 121 15.12 -20.56 6.43
N ILE A 122 15.33 -19.38 5.88
CA ILE A 122 16.64 -18.91 5.40
C ILE A 122 17.04 -17.71 6.27
N PRO A 123 17.74 -17.90 7.40
CA PRO A 123 18.03 -16.83 8.36
C PRO A 123 18.66 -15.59 7.73
N ALA A 124 19.66 -15.78 6.86
CA ALA A 124 20.33 -14.68 6.16
C ALA A 124 19.38 -13.84 5.28
N ALA A 125 18.37 -14.46 4.64
CA ALA A 125 17.39 -13.73 3.85
C ALA A 125 16.39 -12.98 4.75
N ILE A 126 15.93 -13.62 5.82
CA ILE A 126 15.04 -13.00 6.81
C ILE A 126 15.70 -11.75 7.39
N GLU A 127 16.93 -11.90 7.91
CA GLU A 127 17.70 -10.81 8.50
C GLU A 127 17.94 -9.69 7.48
N ARG A 128 18.35 -10.02 6.25
CA ARG A 128 18.57 -9.04 5.19
C ARG A 128 17.35 -8.15 4.97
N TYR A 129 16.17 -8.74 4.77
CA TYR A 129 14.98 -7.95 4.45
C TYR A 129 14.39 -7.26 5.68
N GLN A 130 14.48 -7.84 6.88
CA GLN A 130 14.07 -7.16 8.10
C GLN A 130 14.96 -5.95 8.41
N ASN A 131 16.27 -6.09 8.25
CA ASN A 131 17.23 -4.99 8.44
C ASN A 131 17.04 -3.89 7.39
N GLU A 132 16.79 -4.24 6.12
CA GLU A 132 16.49 -3.23 5.11
C GLU A 132 15.16 -2.50 5.39
N CYS A 133 14.13 -3.21 5.86
CA CYS A 133 12.88 -2.56 6.30
C CYS A 133 13.13 -1.61 7.48
N ARG A 134 13.96 -2.02 8.45
CA ARG A 134 14.35 -1.17 9.58
C ARG A 134 15.07 0.10 9.11
N ARG A 135 16.04 -0.03 8.20
CA ARG A 135 16.74 1.11 7.61
C ARG A 135 15.79 2.07 6.87
N LEU A 136 14.84 1.53 6.11
CA LEU A 136 13.81 2.32 5.44
C LEU A 136 12.91 3.05 6.44
N PHE A 137 12.57 2.42 7.57
CA PHE A 137 11.82 3.05 8.66
C PHE A 137 12.63 4.15 9.36
N GLU A 138 13.94 4.01 9.51
CA GLU A 138 14.82 5.07 10.03
C GLU A 138 14.85 6.29 9.10
N VAL A 139 14.84 6.07 7.78
CA VAL A 139 14.71 7.16 6.79
C VAL A 139 13.35 7.88 6.95
N LEU A 140 12.25 7.12 7.09
CA LEU A 140 10.93 7.71 7.32
C LEU A 140 10.88 8.48 8.65
N ASP A 141 11.45 7.93 9.72
CA ASP A 141 11.48 8.55 11.05
C ASP A 141 12.25 9.87 11.04
N THR A 142 13.43 9.89 10.40
CA THR A 142 14.22 11.12 10.23
C THR A 142 13.42 12.18 9.49
N ARG A 143 12.78 11.80 8.37
CA ARG A 143 11.94 12.72 7.60
C ARG A 143 10.77 13.27 8.44
N LEU A 144 10.11 12.41 9.20
CA LEU A 144 8.95 12.76 10.03
C LEU A 144 9.32 13.52 11.31
N GLY A 145 10.62 13.62 11.62
CA GLY A 145 11.16 14.54 12.62
C GLY A 145 11.31 15.97 12.11
N GLU A 146 11.40 16.16 10.79
CA GLU A 146 11.52 17.47 10.13
C GLU A 146 10.18 18.02 9.61
N ALA A 147 9.18 17.16 9.43
CA ALA A 147 7.90 17.51 8.85
C ALA A 147 6.74 16.70 9.44
N GLN A 148 5.53 17.26 9.42
CA GLN A 148 4.34 16.58 9.93
C GLN A 148 4.01 15.31 9.14
N TYR A 149 4.16 15.37 7.82
CA TYR A 149 3.90 14.31 6.85
C TYR A 149 5.10 14.13 5.91
N LEU A 150 5.11 13.04 5.13
CA LEU A 150 6.27 12.72 4.29
C LEU A 150 6.59 13.84 3.30
N ALA A 151 5.56 14.41 2.67
CA ALA A 151 5.70 15.47 1.68
C ALA A 151 5.86 16.89 2.26
N GLY A 152 5.85 17.06 3.58
CA GLY A 152 5.88 18.38 4.24
C GLY A 152 4.78 18.51 5.29
N ASP A 153 4.16 19.68 5.39
CA ASP A 153 3.17 19.97 6.44
C ASP A 153 1.77 19.44 6.13
N GLN A 154 1.51 19.06 4.88
CA GLN A 154 0.20 18.59 4.43
C GLN A 154 0.22 17.09 4.12
N TYR A 155 -0.85 16.41 4.55
CA TYR A 155 -1.09 15.00 4.23
C TYR A 155 -1.28 14.81 2.73
N SER A 156 -0.65 13.77 2.18
CA SER A 156 -0.58 13.56 0.74
C SER A 156 -0.72 12.09 0.34
N ILE A 157 -0.79 11.84 -0.96
CA ILE A 157 -0.74 10.48 -1.50
C ILE A 157 0.55 9.72 -1.13
N ALA A 158 1.64 10.40 -0.77
CA ALA A 158 2.85 9.73 -0.28
C ALA A 158 2.60 9.01 1.05
N ASP A 159 1.82 9.63 1.93
CA ASP A 159 1.44 9.08 3.22
C ASP A 159 0.44 7.93 3.04
N MET A 160 -0.57 8.11 2.18
CA MET A 160 -1.53 7.07 1.79
C MET A 160 -0.84 5.84 1.18
N ALA A 161 0.23 6.05 0.41
CA ALA A 161 1.01 4.97 -0.18
C ALA A 161 1.76 4.17 0.90
N THR A 162 2.27 4.84 1.94
CA THR A 162 3.25 4.29 2.87
C THR A 162 2.59 3.67 4.10
N TRP A 163 1.56 4.30 4.64
CA TRP A 163 0.95 3.92 5.91
C TRP A 163 0.37 2.50 5.94
N PRO A 164 -0.33 2.02 4.89
CA PRO A 164 -0.85 0.66 4.87
C PRO A 164 0.22 -0.42 5.01
N TRP A 165 1.46 -0.14 4.62
CA TRP A 165 2.61 -1.02 4.82
C TRP A 165 3.17 -0.89 6.24
N VAL A 166 3.51 0.31 6.68
CA VAL A 166 4.12 0.57 8.01
C VAL A 166 3.24 0.06 9.14
N ARG A 167 1.91 0.23 9.07
CA ARG A 167 0.97 -0.27 10.10
C ARG A 167 1.07 -1.79 10.34
N THR A 168 1.58 -2.53 9.37
CA THR A 168 1.73 -4.00 9.42
C THR A 168 3.13 -4.45 9.85
N TYR A 169 3.99 -3.55 10.35
CA TYR A 169 5.39 -3.83 10.69
C TYR A 169 5.61 -5.10 11.54
N LYS A 170 4.74 -5.35 12.54
CA LYS A 170 4.81 -6.57 13.38
C LYS A 170 4.66 -7.85 12.57
N TRP A 171 3.83 -7.82 11.53
CA TRP A 171 3.68 -8.93 10.61
C TRP A 171 4.99 -9.21 9.89
N SER A 172 5.69 -8.18 9.43
CA SER A 172 7.02 -8.33 8.80
C SER A 172 8.15 -8.70 9.77
N GLY A 173 7.88 -8.73 11.08
CA GLY A 173 8.88 -9.01 12.11
C GLY A 173 9.90 -7.89 12.27
N VAL A 174 9.55 -6.67 11.86
CA VAL A 174 10.39 -5.48 12.01
C VAL A 174 10.04 -4.82 13.35
N ASN A 175 11.00 -4.21 14.03
CA ASN A 175 10.76 -3.43 15.24
C ASN A 175 10.68 -1.93 14.92
N LEU A 176 10.04 -1.16 15.80
CA LEU A 176 9.90 0.30 15.68
C LEU A 176 10.42 1.02 16.93
N GLU A 177 11.18 0.32 17.76
CA GLU A 177 11.80 0.90 18.96
C GLU A 177 12.77 2.02 18.55
N GLY A 178 12.69 3.15 19.26
CA GLY A 178 13.46 4.36 18.96
C GLY A 178 12.92 5.22 17.82
N LEU A 179 11.94 4.74 17.03
CA LEU A 179 11.39 5.47 15.89
C LEU A 179 10.15 6.28 16.30
N VAL A 180 10.38 7.33 17.09
CA VAL A 180 9.32 8.10 17.76
C VAL A 180 8.47 8.93 16.80
N HIS A 181 9.06 9.46 15.74
CA HIS A 181 8.37 10.29 14.75
C HIS A 181 7.53 9.43 13.80
N LEU A 182 8.06 8.27 13.42
CA LEU A 182 7.32 7.27 12.66
C LEU A 182 6.14 6.71 13.47
N ARG A 183 6.33 6.48 14.78
CA ARG A 183 5.23 6.09 15.68
C ARG A 183 4.13 7.14 15.71
N ARG A 184 4.49 8.41 15.97
CA ARG A 184 3.55 9.55 15.97
C ARG A 184 2.72 9.56 14.69
N TRP A 185 3.38 9.59 13.53
CA TRP A 185 2.72 9.62 12.24
C TRP A 185 1.81 8.41 12.02
N MET A 186 2.27 7.20 12.39
CA MET A 186 1.48 5.97 12.22
C MET A 186 0.19 6.02 13.05
N ASP A 187 0.29 6.48 14.29
CA ASP A 187 -0.83 6.57 15.23
C ASP A 187 -1.82 7.67 14.81
N GLU A 188 -1.33 8.84 14.37
CA GLU A 188 -2.16 9.91 13.81
C GLU A 188 -2.98 9.42 12.61
N LEU A 189 -2.33 8.75 11.65
CA LEU A 189 -3.01 8.24 10.46
C LEU A 189 -4.03 7.14 10.81
N GLN A 190 -3.77 6.34 11.84
CA GLN A 190 -4.73 5.34 12.33
C GLN A 190 -6.03 5.97 12.86
N GLN A 191 -5.98 7.22 13.36
CA GLN A 191 -7.17 7.92 13.85
C GLN A 191 -8.01 8.56 12.73
N ARG A 192 -7.50 8.62 11.50
CA ARG A 192 -8.24 9.22 10.38
C ARG A 192 -9.45 8.35 10.02
N PRO A 193 -10.67 8.91 9.92
CA PRO A 193 -11.87 8.13 9.58
C PRO A 193 -11.74 7.38 8.25
N ALA A 194 -11.15 8.00 7.23
CA ALA A 194 -10.93 7.39 5.93
C ALA A 194 -9.93 6.22 5.99
N CYS A 195 -8.86 6.32 6.78
CA CYS A 195 -7.96 5.20 7.05
C CYS A 195 -8.70 4.03 7.70
N GLN A 196 -9.51 4.30 8.73
CA GLN A 196 -10.28 3.26 9.44
C GLN A 196 -11.31 2.56 8.57
N LYS A 197 -11.95 3.29 7.64
CA LYS A 197 -12.88 2.72 6.66
C LYS A 197 -12.14 1.95 5.57
N GLY A 198 -11.14 2.56 4.95
CA GLY A 198 -10.41 2.00 3.81
C GLY A 198 -9.74 0.66 4.10
N VAL A 199 -9.19 0.46 5.30
CA VAL A 199 -8.54 -0.82 5.69
C VAL A 199 -9.51 -1.96 6.00
N LYS A 200 -10.83 -1.72 5.97
CA LYS A 200 -11.87 -2.74 6.13
C LYS A 200 -12.39 -3.26 4.78
N LEU A 201 -11.89 -2.72 3.66
CA LEU A 201 -12.32 -3.04 2.31
C LEU A 201 -11.31 -3.96 1.60
N PRO A 202 -11.76 -4.90 0.74
CA PRO A 202 -13.13 -5.21 0.36
C PRO A 202 -13.90 -6.05 1.40
N GLY A 203 -13.25 -6.37 2.51
CA GLY A 203 -13.79 -7.13 3.63
C GLY A 203 -12.73 -7.23 4.72
N ALA A 204 -13.06 -7.90 5.83
CA ALA A 204 -12.09 -8.13 6.89
C ALA A 204 -10.87 -8.92 6.38
N MET A 205 -9.69 -8.68 6.98
CA MET A 205 -8.54 -9.53 6.71
C MET A 205 -8.86 -10.97 7.13
N PRO A 206 -8.51 -11.98 6.32
CA PRO A 206 -8.65 -13.38 6.70
C PRO A 206 -7.84 -13.72 7.96
N ASP A 207 -8.14 -14.85 8.57
CA ASP A 207 -7.38 -15.34 9.71
C ASP A 207 -5.88 -15.46 9.36
N PRO A 208 -4.95 -15.05 10.26
CA PRO A 208 -3.51 -15.16 10.04
C PRO A 208 -3.01 -16.52 9.53
N SER A 209 -3.56 -17.62 10.03
CA SER A 209 -3.17 -18.97 9.62
C SER A 209 -3.64 -19.28 8.18
N GLU A 210 -4.81 -18.79 7.79
CA GLU A 210 -5.31 -18.88 6.42
C GLU A 210 -4.46 -18.04 5.47
N MET A 211 -4.09 -16.82 5.86
CA MET A 211 -3.22 -15.96 5.04
C MET A 211 -1.87 -16.63 4.77
N ILE A 212 -1.24 -17.23 5.80
CA ILE A 212 0.06 -17.92 5.66
C ILE A 212 -0.06 -19.11 4.71
N ARG A 213 -1.07 -19.96 4.90
CA ARG A 213 -1.30 -21.16 4.09
C ARG A 213 -1.50 -20.84 2.61
N HIS A 214 -2.24 -19.77 2.31
CA HIS A 214 -2.47 -19.33 0.93
C HIS A 214 -1.22 -18.71 0.32
N ALA A 215 -0.49 -17.88 1.08
CA ALA A 215 0.75 -17.30 0.61
C ALA A 215 1.82 -18.35 0.30
N GLN A 216 1.94 -19.40 1.12
CA GLN A 216 2.82 -20.56 0.85
C GLN A 216 2.53 -21.20 -0.51
N LYS A 217 1.26 -21.40 -0.88
CA LYS A 217 0.88 -21.96 -2.19
C LYS A 217 1.26 -21.05 -3.37
N MET A 218 1.32 -19.75 -3.16
CA MET A 218 1.66 -18.78 -4.21
C MET A 218 3.17 -18.63 -4.40
N VAL A 219 3.96 -18.74 -3.33
CA VAL A 219 5.42 -18.52 -3.35
C VAL A 219 6.18 -19.70 -3.98
N VAL A 220 5.59 -20.89 -4.01
CA VAL A 220 6.22 -22.13 -4.52
C VAL A 220 5.84 -22.43 -5.98
N ARG A 221 5.17 -21.49 -6.67
CA ARG A 221 4.86 -21.58 -8.11
C ARG A 221 5.89 -20.85 -8.94
#